data_AF-A0A7J7S8E0-F1
#
_entry.id   AF-A0A7J7S8E0-F1
#
_cell.length_a   1.000
_cell.length_b   1.000
_cell.length_c   1.000
_cell.angle_alpha   90.00
_cell.angle_beta   90.00
_cell.angle_gamma   90.00
#
_symmetry.space_group_name_H-M   'P 1'
#
loop_
_entity.id
_entity.type
_entity.pdbx_description
1 polymer ?
#
loop_
_entity_poly.entity_id
_entity_poly.type
_entity_poly.pdbx_seq_one_letter_code
_entity_poly.pdbx_strand_id
1 'polypeptide(L)'
;MGASTRALSLLLLGLLLAFFPGALGTNPGLVARITDKGLEYVAREGLVALQSELYRITLPDFTGDFKINHVGRGRYEFHSLNIRSCELLGSALTPIPGQGLSLSISDSFIWAQGKWKVRKSFL
;
A
#
# COMPACT_ATOMS: atom_id res chain seq x y z
N MET A 1 49.13 -26.95 22.29
CA MET A 1 48.87 -27.79 21.10
C MET A 1 47.40 -27.73 20.61
N GLY A 2 46.66 -26.62 20.82
CA GLY A 2 45.22 -26.55 20.47
C GLY A 2 44.85 -25.58 19.33
N ALA A 3 45.76 -24.71 18.91
CA ALA A 3 45.50 -23.69 17.89
C ALA A 3 45.49 -24.27 16.45
N SER A 4 46.42 -25.19 16.16
CA SER A 4 46.57 -25.80 14.83
C SER A 4 45.37 -26.68 14.45
N THR A 5 44.81 -27.43 15.40
CA THR A 5 43.66 -28.32 15.16
C THR A 5 42.37 -27.54 14.92
N ARG A 6 42.20 -26.39 15.60
CA ARG A 6 41.09 -25.47 15.35
C ARG A 6 41.17 -24.83 13.97
N ALA A 7 42.36 -24.36 13.58
CA ALA A 7 42.57 -23.79 12.25
C ALA A 7 42.29 -24.83 11.15
N LEU A 8 42.76 -26.07 11.33
CA LEU A 8 42.55 -27.15 10.36
C LEU A 8 41.08 -27.57 10.27
N SER A 9 40.37 -27.62 11.40
CA SER A 9 38.92 -27.89 11.43
C SER A 9 38.11 -26.80 10.75
N LEU A 10 38.49 -25.52 10.90
CA LEU A 10 37.82 -24.40 10.23
C LEU A 10 38.08 -24.40 8.72
N LEU A 11 39.30 -24.75 8.30
CA LEU A 11 39.64 -24.90 6.89
C LEU A 11 38.88 -26.06 6.25
N LEU A 12 38.75 -27.20 6.95
CA LEU A 12 37.98 -28.35 6.48
C LEU A 12 36.49 -28.01 6.37
N LEU A 13 35.94 -27.30 7.35
CA LEU A 13 34.54 -26.85 7.33
C LEU A 13 34.29 -25.86 6.20
N GLY A 14 35.21 -24.91 5.98
CA GLY A 14 35.15 -23.97 4.85
C GLY A 14 35.21 -24.67 3.49
N LEU A 15 36.07 -25.69 3.37
CA LEU A 15 36.17 -26.51 2.16
C LEU A 15 34.89 -27.31 1.92
N LEU A 16 34.29 -27.87 2.99
CA LEU A 16 33.03 -28.61 2.91
C LEU A 16 31.90 -27.70 2.43
N LEU A 17 31.78 -26.50 2.99
CA LEU A 17 30.80 -25.48 2.58
C LEU A 17 31.00 -25.03 1.12
N ALA A 18 32.25 -24.94 0.65
CA ALA A 18 32.56 -24.62 -0.74
C ALA A 18 32.22 -25.77 -1.72
N PHE A 19 32.25 -27.03 -1.26
CA PHE A 19 31.96 -28.22 -2.07
C PHE A 19 30.46 -28.53 -2.21
N PHE A 20 29.59 -27.87 -1.43
CA PHE A 20 28.14 -27.93 -1.58
C PHE A 20 27.57 -26.60 -2.12
N PRO A 21 27.90 -26.20 -3.37
CA PRO A 21 27.29 -25.02 -3.97
C PRO A 21 25.76 -25.20 -4.16
N GLY A 22 25.24 -26.42 -4.04
CA GLY A 22 23.82 -26.75 -4.09
C GLY A 22 23.02 -26.49 -2.81
N ALA A 23 23.64 -26.11 -1.69
CA ALA A 23 22.90 -25.72 -0.48
C ALA A 23 22.19 -24.36 -0.64
N LEU A 24 22.55 -23.59 -1.66
CA LEU A 24 21.80 -22.45 -2.19
C LEU A 24 20.93 -22.94 -3.36
N GLY A 25 20.01 -23.85 -3.08
CA GLY A 25 19.17 -24.46 -4.10
C GLY A 25 18.31 -23.42 -4.84
N THR A 26 18.64 -23.16 -6.10
CA THR A 26 17.82 -22.37 -7.04
C THR A 26 16.51 -23.07 -7.41
N ASN A 27 16.40 -24.36 -7.09
CA ASN A 27 15.24 -25.20 -7.38
C ASN A 27 14.44 -25.41 -6.09
N PRO A 28 13.33 -24.70 -5.90
CA PRO A 28 12.50 -24.87 -4.71
C PRO A 28 11.80 -26.24 -4.73
N GLY A 29 11.52 -26.79 -3.55
CA GLY A 29 10.76 -28.05 -3.43
C GLY A 29 9.29 -27.94 -3.84
N LEU A 30 8.75 -26.73 -3.91
CA LEU A 30 7.40 -26.41 -4.36
C LEU A 30 7.39 -25.05 -5.05
N VAL A 31 6.68 -24.94 -6.18
CA VAL A 31 6.45 -23.68 -6.88
C VAL A 31 4.95 -23.45 -7.02
N ALA A 32 4.45 -22.36 -6.43
CA ALA A 32 3.11 -21.86 -6.71
C ALA A 32 3.18 -20.85 -7.85
N ARG A 33 2.43 -21.08 -8.92
CA ARG A 33 2.31 -20.15 -10.05
C ARG A 33 0.90 -19.60 -10.11
N ILE A 34 0.79 -18.29 -9.91
CA ILE A 34 -0.47 -17.57 -10.09
C ILE A 34 -0.54 -17.12 -11.55
N THR A 35 -1.63 -17.44 -12.23
CA THR A 35 -1.90 -17.03 -13.60
C THR A 35 -2.65 -15.70 -13.63
N ASP A 36 -2.80 -15.10 -14.80
CA ASP A 36 -3.55 -13.85 -14.94
C ASP A 36 -5.00 -13.95 -14.43
N LYS A 37 -5.64 -15.12 -14.61
CA LYS A 37 -6.98 -15.40 -14.03
C LYS A 37 -6.95 -15.43 -12.50
N GLY A 38 -5.86 -15.92 -11.91
CA GLY A 38 -5.67 -15.87 -10.46
C GLY A 38 -5.50 -14.43 -9.97
N LEU A 39 -4.78 -13.59 -10.72
CA LEU A 39 -4.65 -12.17 -10.41
C LEU A 39 -5.97 -11.41 -10.57
N GLU A 40 -6.78 -11.73 -11.58
CA GLU A 40 -8.13 -11.18 -11.75
C GLU A 40 -9.03 -11.50 -10.55
N TYR A 41 -8.98 -12.76 -10.06
CA TYR A 41 -9.69 -13.15 -8.85
C TYR A 41 -9.21 -12.36 -7.62
N VAL A 42 -7.90 -12.26 -7.41
CA VAL A 42 -7.33 -11.49 -6.31
C VAL A 42 -7.70 -10.01 -6.39
N ALA A 43 -7.71 -9.41 -7.58
CA ALA A 43 -8.11 -8.03 -7.77
C ALA A 43 -9.57 -7.81 -7.33
N ARG A 44 -10.47 -8.71 -7.76
CA ARG A 44 -11.89 -8.66 -7.41
C ARG A 44 -12.15 -8.82 -5.91
N GLU A 45 -11.56 -9.82 -5.28
CA GLU A 45 -11.74 -10.04 -3.83
C GLU A 45 -11.04 -8.96 -3.00
N GLY A 46 -9.86 -8.52 -3.47
CA GLY A 46 -9.09 -7.46 -2.84
C GLY A 46 -9.82 -6.12 -2.80
N LEU A 47 -10.67 -5.83 -3.79
CA LEU A 47 -11.51 -4.62 -3.78
C LEU A 47 -12.46 -4.60 -2.58
N VAL A 48 -13.08 -5.72 -2.22
CA VAL A 48 -14.03 -5.77 -1.09
C VAL A 48 -13.31 -5.48 0.22
N ALA A 49 -12.13 -6.06 0.40
CA ALA A 49 -11.28 -5.80 1.56
C ALA A 49 -10.82 -4.32 1.59
N LEU A 50 -10.34 -3.79 0.46
CA LEU A 50 -9.88 -2.41 0.35
C LEU A 50 -11.01 -1.41 0.63
N GLN A 51 -12.20 -1.65 0.08
CA GLN A 51 -13.39 -0.82 0.31
C GLN A 51 -13.70 -0.72 1.81
N SER A 52 -13.60 -1.84 2.54
CA SER A 52 -13.82 -1.86 3.99
C SER A 52 -12.80 -1.01 4.76
N GLU A 53 -11.54 -0.99 4.34
CA GLU A 53 -10.49 -0.17 4.96
C GLU A 53 -10.63 1.31 4.60
N LEU A 54 -11.04 1.64 3.38
CA LEU A 54 -11.33 3.02 2.97
C LEU A 54 -12.44 3.64 3.83
N TYR A 55 -13.48 2.87 4.19
CA TYR A 55 -14.53 3.35 5.12
C TYR A 55 -14.02 3.72 6.50
N ARG A 56 -12.88 3.16 6.93
CA ARG A 56 -12.29 3.41 8.26
C ARG A 56 -11.40 4.65 8.27
N ILE A 57 -11.09 5.21 7.10
CA ILE A 57 -10.28 6.42 7.00
C ILE A 57 -11.05 7.59 7.61
N THR A 58 -10.39 8.28 8.54
CA THR A 58 -10.87 9.54 9.10
C THR A 58 -10.28 10.68 8.29
N LEU A 59 -11.12 11.53 7.72
CA LEU A 59 -10.69 12.70 6.98
C LEU A 59 -10.34 13.84 7.95
N PRO A 60 -9.20 14.53 7.77
CA PRO A 60 -8.84 15.65 8.63
C PRO A 60 -9.76 16.85 8.38
N ASP A 61 -9.85 17.74 9.36
CA ASP A 61 -10.53 19.02 9.17
C ASP A 61 -9.71 19.93 8.23
N PHE A 62 -10.39 20.62 7.31
CA PHE A 62 -9.77 21.54 6.36
C PHE A 62 -10.12 22.96 6.73
N THR A 63 -9.11 23.77 7.06
CA THR A 63 -9.28 25.19 7.41
C THR A 63 -8.46 26.07 6.49
N GLY A 64 -8.90 27.30 6.29
CA GLY A 64 -8.13 28.27 5.51
C GLY A 64 -8.75 29.65 5.54
N ASP A 65 -7.95 30.63 5.14
CA ASP A 65 -8.39 32.01 5.00
C ASP A 65 -8.69 32.30 3.52
N PHE A 66 -9.74 33.08 3.25
CA PHE A 66 -10.11 33.48 1.91
C PHE A 66 -10.17 35.01 1.78
N LYS A 67 -9.90 35.49 0.58
CA LYS A 67 -10.08 36.89 0.19
C LYS A 67 -10.77 36.92 -1.16
N ILE A 68 -12.02 37.37 -1.19
CA ILE A 68 -12.84 37.45 -2.40
C ILE A 68 -13.18 38.92 -2.63
N ASN A 69 -12.98 39.41 -3.86
CA ASN A 69 -13.33 40.79 -4.22
C ASN A 69 -14.81 41.06 -3.95
N HIS A 70 -15.14 42.25 -3.44
CA HIS A 70 -16.48 42.67 -2.99
C HIS A 70 -17.08 41.92 -1.78
N VAL A 71 -16.66 40.67 -1.48
CA VAL A 71 -17.11 39.92 -0.29
C VAL A 71 -16.22 40.20 0.93
N GLY A 72 -14.93 40.47 0.72
CA GLY A 72 -13.96 40.77 1.78
C GLY A 72 -13.08 39.58 2.17
N ARG A 73 -12.50 39.64 3.38
CA ARG A 73 -11.68 38.57 3.96
C ARG A 73 -12.49 37.74 4.94
N GLY A 74 -12.14 36.47 5.07
CA GLY A 74 -12.71 35.60 6.08
C GLY A 74 -11.93 34.30 6.24
N ARG A 75 -12.44 33.45 7.11
CA ARG A 75 -11.93 32.10 7.38
C ARG A 75 -13.03 31.07 7.10
N TYR A 76 -12.67 29.96 6.47
CA TYR A 76 -13.54 28.81 6.28
C TYR A 76 -12.99 27.61 7.06
N GLU A 77 -13.89 26.71 7.41
CA GLU A 77 -13.56 25.43 8.04
C GLU A 77 -14.57 24.36 7.62
N PHE A 78 -14.08 23.28 7.04
CA PHE A 78 -14.78 22.02 6.86
C PHE A 78 -14.34 21.06 7.96
N HIS A 79 -15.29 20.54 8.73
CA HIS A 79 -15.00 19.74 9.91
C HIS A 79 -15.95 18.56 10.05
N SER A 80 -15.56 17.59 10.88
CA SER A 80 -16.32 16.36 11.11
C SER A 80 -16.59 15.60 9.81
N LEU A 81 -15.54 15.49 8.98
CA LEU A 81 -15.62 14.83 7.68
C LEU A 81 -15.54 13.32 7.85
N ASN A 82 -16.50 12.61 7.24
CA ASN A 82 -16.53 11.17 7.24
C ASN A 82 -16.92 10.59 5.89
N ILE A 83 -16.31 9.46 5.54
CA ILE A 83 -16.66 8.70 4.35
C ILE A 83 -17.98 7.96 4.65
N ARG A 84 -18.96 8.19 3.78
CA ARG A 84 -20.33 7.66 3.91
C ARG A 84 -20.61 6.52 2.94
N SER A 85 -20.06 6.61 1.73
CA SER A 85 -20.01 5.51 0.80
C SER A 85 -18.66 5.48 0.06
N CYS A 86 -18.22 4.28 -0.27
CA CYS A 86 -17.11 4.02 -1.18
C CYS A 86 -17.60 2.90 -2.10
N GLU A 87 -17.49 3.10 -3.41
CA GLU A 87 -17.88 2.14 -4.43
C GLU A 87 -16.67 1.93 -5.34
N LEU A 88 -16.03 0.77 -5.23
CA LEU A 88 -14.91 0.39 -6.08
C LEU A 88 -15.40 -0.57 -7.16
N LEU A 89 -15.43 -0.13 -8.42
CA LEU A 89 -16.06 -0.89 -9.52
C LEU A 89 -15.05 -1.67 -10.36
N GLY A 90 -14.09 -0.99 -10.97
CA GLY A 90 -13.07 -1.61 -11.81
C GLY A 90 -11.79 -1.92 -11.03
N SER A 91 -11.22 -3.11 -11.21
CA SER A 91 -9.85 -3.43 -10.75
C SER A 91 -9.08 -4.25 -11.76
N ALA A 92 -7.78 -3.99 -11.83
CA ALA A 92 -6.83 -4.80 -12.59
C ALA A 92 -5.54 -4.95 -11.79
N LEU A 93 -5.07 -6.19 -11.65
CA LEU A 93 -3.80 -6.52 -11.01
C LEU A 93 -2.87 -7.13 -12.06
N THR A 94 -1.83 -6.39 -12.47
CA THR A 94 -0.95 -6.79 -13.57
C THR A 94 0.48 -7.01 -13.08
N PRO A 95 1.20 -8.02 -13.60
CA PRO A 95 2.60 -8.21 -13.27
C PRO A 95 3.49 -7.20 -13.99
N ILE A 96 4.42 -6.60 -13.25
CA ILE A 96 5.52 -5.80 -13.79
C ILE A 96 6.80 -6.63 -13.70
N PRO A 97 7.35 -7.11 -14.84
CA PRO A 97 8.53 -7.98 -14.85
C PRO A 97 9.72 -7.38 -14.07
N GLY A 98 10.24 -8.16 -13.13
CA GLY A 98 11.38 -7.78 -12.29
C GLY A 98 11.09 -6.76 -11.18
N GLN A 99 9.82 -6.32 -11.01
CA GLN A 99 9.46 -5.28 -10.04
C GLN A 99 8.35 -5.72 -9.08
N GLY A 100 7.31 -6.40 -9.56
CA GLY A 100 6.21 -6.84 -8.72
C GLY A 100 4.85 -6.79 -9.42
N LEU A 101 3.84 -6.27 -8.73
CA LEU A 101 2.47 -6.16 -9.22
C LEU A 101 2.02 -4.69 -9.24
N SER A 102 1.21 -4.34 -10.24
CA SER A 102 0.52 -3.05 -10.33
C SER A 102 -0.97 -3.27 -10.07
N LEU A 103 -1.53 -2.59 -9.08
CA LEU A 103 -2.98 -2.52 -8.87
C LEU A 103 -3.51 -1.20 -9.45
N SER A 104 -4.45 -1.30 -10.38
CA SER A 104 -5.23 -0.17 -10.89
C SER A 104 -6.67 -0.32 -10.48
N ILE A 105 -7.29 0.79 -10.05
CA ILE A 105 -8.71 0.88 -9.70
C ILE A 105 -9.33 1.97 -10.56
N SER A 106 -10.44 1.67 -11.23
CA SER A 106 -11.12 2.59 -12.15
C SER A 106 -12.61 2.70 -11.84
N ASP A 107 -13.24 3.72 -12.42
CA ASP A 107 -14.71 3.90 -12.38
C ASP A 107 -15.29 3.88 -10.97
N SER A 108 -14.53 4.38 -10.00
CA SER A 108 -14.83 4.25 -8.57
C SER A 108 -15.23 5.58 -7.96
N PHE A 109 -16.08 5.55 -6.93
CA PHE A 109 -16.62 6.73 -6.27
C PHE A 109 -16.41 6.69 -4.76
N ILE A 110 -16.21 7.86 -4.17
CA ILE A 110 -16.18 8.04 -2.71
C ILE A 110 -17.08 9.21 -2.36
N TRP A 111 -18.09 8.95 -1.54
CA TRP A 111 -18.95 9.96 -0.97
C TRP A 111 -18.48 10.31 0.44
N ALA A 112 -18.10 11.56 0.64
CA ALA A 112 -17.80 12.11 1.95
C ALA A 112 -18.87 13.13 2.36
N GLN A 113 -19.16 13.17 3.65
CA GLN A 113 -20.04 14.16 4.26
C GLN A 113 -19.29 14.87 5.38
N GLY A 114 -19.62 16.14 5.62
CA GLY A 114 -19.16 16.86 6.80
C GLY A 114 -19.98 18.13 7.02
N LYS A 115 -19.50 18.95 7.94
CA LYS A 115 -20.07 20.27 8.22
C LYS A 115 -19.10 21.34 7.76
N TRP A 116 -19.63 22.52 7.46
CA TRP A 116 -18.81 23.66 7.11
C TRP A 116 -19.26 24.89 7.90
N LYS A 117 -18.31 25.78 8.18
CA LYS A 117 -18.57 27.09 8.78
C LYS A 117 -17.68 28.14 8.15
N VAL A 118 -18.23 29.34 8.01
CA VAL A 118 -17.53 30.50 7.45
C VAL A 118 -17.65 31.66 8.41
N ARG A 119 -16.53 32.35 8.65
CA ARG A 119 -16.45 33.58 9.43
C ARG A 119 -15.91 34.68 8.56
N LYS A 120 -16.75 35.68 8.26
CA LYS A 120 -16.31 36.90 7.59
C LYS A 120 -15.70 37.84 8.62
N SER A 121 -14.56 38.45 8.31
CA SER A 121 -14.01 39.52 9.13
C SER A 121 -14.87 40.77 8.93
N PHE A 122 -15.52 41.24 9.98
CA PHE A 122 -16.16 42.55 10.01
C PHE A 122 -15.09 43.58 10.34
N LEU A 123 -14.90 44.54 9.43
CA LEU A 123 -14.16 45.79 9.66
C LEU A 123 -15.16 46.86 10.09
#